data_AF-A0AAI8VZX2-F1
#
_entry.id   AF-A0AAI8VZX2-F1
#
_cell.length_a   1.000
_cell.length_b   1.000
_cell.length_c   1.000
_cell.angle_alpha   90.00
_cell.angle_beta   90.00
_cell.angle_gamma   90.00
#
_symmetry.space_group_name_H-M   'P 1'
#
loop_
_entity.id
_entity.type
_entity.pdbx_description
1 polymer ?
#
loop_
_entity_poly.entity_id
_entity_poly.type
_entity_poly.pdbx_seq_one_letter_code
_entity_poly.pdbx_strand_id
1 'polypeptide(L)'
;MDDPTHGDNDGFVQEKSVPEPGDKVPTSPSKEKDNETVEAIPEATQTTPEMRLKIISYFGRKAEEDQLVPSADVIYILDKIALMAKEQALEILIEAIEHHSDDPNFPSEIMTKIKLLLQGPDSPGLVSTDYEFDLKTEAATIHYYSPYPEVRSVTTPSDDPDTPFETIRAYLLGLMLMGGCTAVNTFFSPRQPAIGIPALVLQLLVAPCGLFLARILPDWGVTIYGTRHSLNPGPWNYKEQRLPQYFGNTWVTFGYEIVLALSVQFFGLGFAGLLRRFVIYPVTAIFPQVLPALALNRALVLPENKSEVVNRWKLSRYKMFIACAVVMFAWFWVPNYLFQALRSFNWMT
;
A
#
# COMPACT_ATOMS: atom_id res chain seq x y z
N MET A 1 68.93 -23.05 35.23
CA MET A 1 68.58 -22.13 34.13
C MET A 1 68.49 -22.98 32.87
N ASP A 2 67.70 -24.06 32.90
CA ASP A 2 66.22 -24.13 32.86
C ASP A 2 65.73 -23.58 31.51
N ASP A 3 64.96 -24.26 30.66
CA ASP A 3 64.35 -25.60 30.61
C ASP A 3 63.82 -25.74 29.13
N PRO A 4 63.53 -26.94 28.60
CA PRO A 4 63.50 -27.22 27.16
C PRO A 4 62.10 -27.49 26.56
N THR A 5 62.12 -27.94 25.30
CA THR A 5 61.12 -28.72 24.53
C THR A 5 60.23 -28.00 23.51
N HIS A 6 60.51 -28.34 22.26
CA HIS A 6 59.69 -28.20 21.07
C HIS A 6 58.97 -29.54 20.87
N GLY A 7 57.65 -29.52 20.62
CA GLY A 7 56.86 -30.69 20.25
C GLY A 7 55.36 -30.39 20.10
N ASP A 8 54.93 -30.36 18.83
CA ASP A 8 53.62 -30.65 18.21
C ASP A 8 52.28 -30.19 18.81
N ASN A 9 51.44 -29.53 17.97
CA ASN A 9 50.13 -30.06 17.54
C ASN A 9 49.39 -29.11 16.57
N ASP A 10 49.20 -29.59 15.33
CA ASP A 10 48.20 -29.10 14.38
C ASP A 10 46.78 -29.45 14.86
N GLY A 11 45.85 -28.51 14.76
CA GLY A 11 44.44 -28.70 15.11
C GLY A 11 43.55 -27.63 14.48
N PHE A 12 43.09 -27.90 13.27
CA PHE A 12 42.17 -27.10 12.48
C PHE A 12 40.88 -26.72 13.23
N VAL A 13 40.50 -25.45 13.10
CA VAL A 13 39.22 -24.86 13.54
C VAL A 13 38.08 -25.48 12.73
N GLN A 14 37.11 -26.13 13.40
CA GLN A 14 35.87 -26.57 12.76
C GLN A 14 34.81 -25.47 12.79
N GLU A 15 34.50 -24.99 11.59
CA GLU A 15 33.37 -24.13 11.23
C GLU A 15 32.07 -24.96 11.28
N LYS A 16 31.13 -24.63 12.17
CA LYS A 16 29.83 -25.31 12.24
C LYS A 16 28.93 -24.82 11.11
N SER A 17 28.55 -25.76 10.24
CA SER A 17 27.75 -25.59 9.02
C SER A 17 26.29 -25.23 9.28
N VAL A 18 25.77 -24.32 8.46
CA VAL A 18 24.35 -23.97 8.29
C VAL A 18 23.56 -25.18 7.72
N PRO A 19 22.33 -25.48 8.17
CA PRO A 19 21.53 -26.56 7.56
C PRO A 19 20.86 -26.09 6.26
N GLU A 20 20.95 -26.91 5.20
CA GLU A 20 20.30 -26.72 3.89
C GLU A 20 18.79 -27.02 3.92
N PRO A 21 17.99 -26.44 2.98
CA PRO A 21 16.54 -26.52 3.01
C PRO A 21 16.06 -27.81 2.34
N GLY A 22 15.62 -28.80 3.13
CA GLY A 22 15.15 -30.07 2.58
C GLY A 22 14.34 -30.99 3.48
N ASP A 23 14.09 -30.63 4.74
CA ASP A 23 13.34 -31.50 5.65
C ASP A 23 11.87 -31.10 5.78
N LYS A 24 11.02 -32.12 5.62
CA LYS A 24 9.56 -32.03 5.45
C LYS A 24 8.90 -31.45 6.71
N VAL A 25 8.19 -30.34 6.51
CA VAL A 25 7.32 -29.69 7.48
C VAL A 25 6.18 -30.65 7.91
N PRO A 26 5.96 -30.90 9.20
CA PRO A 26 4.74 -31.56 9.67
C PRO A 26 3.55 -30.63 9.41
N THR A 27 2.56 -31.13 8.68
CA THR A 27 1.30 -30.42 8.37
C THR A 27 0.62 -29.88 9.63
N SER A 28 0.24 -28.60 9.59
CA SER A 28 -0.55 -27.92 10.60
C SER A 28 -1.92 -28.61 10.81
N PRO A 29 -2.38 -28.84 12.05
CA PRO A 29 -3.75 -29.25 12.29
C PRO A 29 -4.70 -28.06 12.05
N SER A 30 -5.83 -28.39 11.42
CA SER A 30 -6.94 -27.54 11.04
C SER A 30 -7.53 -26.70 12.17
N LYS A 31 -7.95 -25.46 11.83
CA LYS A 31 -8.76 -24.56 12.66
C LYS A 31 -10.06 -25.24 13.11
N GLU A 32 -10.17 -25.54 14.41
CA GLU A 32 -11.43 -25.83 15.08
C GLU A 32 -11.95 -24.58 15.78
N LYS A 33 -13.26 -24.37 15.70
CA LYS A 33 -13.99 -23.22 16.26
C LYS A 33 -14.25 -23.47 17.74
N ASP A 34 -13.61 -22.69 18.61
CA ASP A 34 -14.00 -22.63 20.01
C ASP A 34 -14.73 -21.32 20.30
N ASN A 35 -16.01 -21.52 20.60
CA ASN A 35 -16.97 -20.55 21.05
C ASN A 35 -16.91 -20.59 22.59
N GLU A 36 -16.06 -19.77 23.21
CA GLU A 36 -16.00 -19.65 24.66
C GLU A 36 -16.61 -18.33 25.14
N THR A 37 -17.61 -18.53 26.00
CA THR A 37 -18.35 -17.59 26.81
C THR A 37 -17.45 -16.56 27.49
N VAL A 38 -17.94 -15.33 27.57
CA VAL A 38 -17.35 -14.23 28.35
C VAL A 38 -17.23 -14.63 29.82
N GLU A 39 -16.09 -15.20 30.20
CA GLU A 39 -15.66 -15.29 31.59
C GLU A 39 -14.73 -14.11 31.90
N ALA A 40 -14.92 -13.57 33.09
CA ALA A 40 -14.39 -12.29 33.53
C ALA A 40 -12.86 -12.18 33.35
N ILE A 41 -12.44 -11.03 32.81
CA ILE A 41 -11.05 -10.59 32.68
C ILE A 41 -10.33 -10.80 34.02
N PRO A 42 -9.30 -11.67 34.10
CA PRO A 42 -8.47 -11.73 35.28
C PRO A 42 -7.73 -10.40 35.41
N GLU A 43 -7.83 -9.76 36.58
CA GLU A 43 -7.11 -8.53 36.89
C GLU A 43 -5.64 -8.66 36.51
N ALA A 44 -5.18 -7.67 35.73
CA ALA A 44 -3.82 -7.48 35.24
C ALA A 44 -2.73 -8.17 36.07
N THR A 45 -2.11 -9.20 35.50
CA THR A 45 -0.88 -9.80 36.02
C THR A 45 0.25 -8.76 35.93
N GLN A 46 0.46 -8.05 37.04
CA GLN A 46 1.63 -7.28 37.50
C GLN A 46 2.63 -6.85 36.41
N THR A 47 2.32 -5.77 35.69
CA THR A 47 3.36 -4.94 35.05
C THR A 47 3.94 -3.98 36.10
N THR A 48 5.23 -4.11 36.43
CA THR A 48 5.94 -3.19 37.33
C THR A 48 5.82 -1.74 36.84
N PRO A 49 5.66 -0.73 37.72
CA PRO A 49 5.54 0.67 37.31
C PRO A 49 6.67 1.14 36.37
N GLU A 50 7.88 0.61 36.57
CA GLU A 50 9.06 0.90 35.75
C GLU A 50 8.95 0.36 34.32
N MET A 51 8.39 -0.84 34.13
CA MET A 51 8.15 -1.39 32.79
C MET A 51 7.13 -0.54 32.03
N ARG A 52 6.05 -0.11 32.70
CA ARG A 52 5.07 0.81 32.09
C ARG A 52 5.71 2.12 31.64
N LEU A 53 6.61 2.69 32.43
CA LEU A 53 7.35 3.91 32.07
C LEU A 53 8.31 3.67 30.88
N LYS A 54 9.04 2.56 30.86
CA LYS A 54 9.93 2.18 29.74
C LYS A 54 9.17 1.97 28.42
N ILE A 55 7.91 1.53 28.50
CA ILE A 55 7.04 1.35 27.34
C ILE A 55 6.47 2.69 26.86
N ILE A 56 6.05 3.55 27.80
CA ILE A 56 5.62 4.91 27.48
C ILE A 56 6.76 5.68 26.82
N SER A 57 8.02 5.50 27.22
CA SER A 57 9.15 6.13 26.53
C SER A 57 9.45 5.49 25.16
N TYR A 58 9.26 4.18 25.01
CA TYR A 58 9.44 3.47 23.75
C TYR A 58 8.39 3.83 22.69
N PHE A 59 7.10 3.93 23.05
CA PHE A 59 6.02 4.32 22.13
C PHE A 59 5.72 5.82 22.12
N GLY A 60 6.10 6.54 23.17
CA GLY A 60 5.71 7.91 23.47
C GLY A 60 6.91 8.82 23.63
N ARG A 61 7.83 8.83 22.65
CA ARG A 61 8.93 9.80 22.52
C ARG A 61 8.50 11.28 22.57
N LYS A 62 7.19 11.57 22.72
CA LYS A 62 6.56 12.88 22.99
C LYS A 62 5.60 12.94 24.19
N ALA A 63 5.22 11.82 24.80
CA ALA A 63 4.21 11.82 25.87
C ALA A 63 4.80 12.19 27.25
N GLU A 64 6.10 11.96 27.46
CA GLU A 64 6.80 12.39 28.67
C GLU A 64 6.91 13.91 28.81
N GLU A 65 6.95 14.67 27.71
CA GLU A 65 7.04 16.14 27.76
C GLU A 65 5.74 16.80 28.28
N ASP A 66 4.57 16.14 28.10
CA ASP A 66 3.26 16.76 28.30
C ASP A 66 2.37 16.11 29.40
N GLN A 67 2.85 15.12 30.17
CA GLN A 67 2.06 14.42 31.22
C GLN A 67 0.68 13.89 30.74
N LEU A 68 0.59 13.48 29.47
CA LEU A 68 -0.67 12.98 28.90
C LEU A 68 -0.87 11.50 29.24
N VAL A 69 -2.14 11.10 29.42
CA VAL A 69 -2.53 9.68 29.56
C VAL A 69 -1.99 8.89 28.36
N PRO A 70 -1.37 7.70 28.54
CA PRO A 70 -0.90 6.89 27.43
C PRO A 70 -2.03 6.68 26.42
N SER A 71 -1.74 6.81 25.12
CA SER A 71 -2.76 6.57 24.10
C SER A 71 -3.31 5.15 24.24
N ALA A 72 -4.60 4.94 23.91
CA ALA A 72 -5.25 3.64 24.00
C ALA A 72 -4.45 2.52 23.29
N ASP A 73 -3.74 2.90 22.22
CA ASP A 73 -2.85 2.04 21.45
C ASP A 73 -1.68 1.50 22.30
N VAL A 74 -1.07 2.34 23.14
CA VAL A 74 0.02 1.92 24.04
C VAL A 74 -0.51 0.94 25.08
N ILE A 75 -1.69 1.19 25.63
CA ILE A 75 -2.33 0.30 26.60
C ILE A 75 -2.64 -1.06 25.95
N TYR A 76 -3.12 -1.06 24.71
CA TYR A 76 -3.39 -2.29 23.97
C TYR A 76 -2.12 -3.12 23.73
N ILE A 77 -1.04 -2.49 23.28
CA ILE A 77 0.23 -3.20 23.05
C ILE A 77 0.85 -3.67 24.37
N LEU A 78 0.71 -2.90 25.45
CA LEU A 78 1.11 -3.29 26.80
C LEU A 78 0.44 -4.59 27.25
N ASP A 79 -0.87 -4.69 27.04
CA ASP A 79 -1.64 -5.89 27.37
C ASP A 79 -1.14 -7.10 26.55
N LYS A 80 -0.87 -6.91 25.25
CA LYS A 80 -0.29 -7.96 24.41
C LYS A 80 1.12 -8.37 24.84
N ILE A 81 1.98 -7.43 25.25
CA ILE A 81 3.31 -7.75 25.78
C ILE A 81 3.21 -8.57 27.07
N ALA A 82 2.29 -8.19 27.97
CA ALA A 82 2.10 -8.89 29.24
C ALA A 82 1.58 -10.31 29.05
N LEU A 83 0.70 -10.54 28.07
CA LEU A 83 0.12 -11.84 27.75
C LEU A 83 1.01 -12.74 26.87
N MET A 84 2.02 -12.17 26.21
CA MET A 84 2.87 -12.90 25.27
C MET A 84 3.92 -13.77 25.99
N ALA A 85 3.98 -15.05 25.60
CA ALA A 85 5.05 -15.95 26.03
C ALA A 85 6.36 -15.63 25.31
N LYS A 86 7.50 -15.94 25.95
CA LYS A 86 8.83 -15.67 25.38
C LYS A 86 9.05 -16.44 24.07
N GLU A 87 8.59 -17.69 24.03
CA GLU A 87 8.73 -18.58 22.87
C GLU A 87 7.94 -18.05 21.68
N GLN A 88 6.72 -17.57 21.92
CA GLN A 88 5.89 -16.94 20.91
C GLN A 88 6.53 -15.66 20.36
N ALA A 89 7.16 -14.86 21.23
CA ALA A 89 7.89 -13.66 20.80
C ALA A 89 9.07 -14.01 19.87
N LEU A 90 9.80 -15.10 20.14
CA LEU A 90 10.88 -15.56 19.27
C LEU A 90 10.36 -16.01 17.90
N GLU A 91 9.28 -16.78 17.87
CA GLU A 91 8.67 -17.26 16.62
C GLU A 91 8.24 -16.11 15.71
N ILE A 92 7.54 -15.12 16.29
CA ILE A 92 7.11 -13.91 15.57
C ILE A 92 8.30 -13.16 14.98
N LEU A 93 9.40 -13.03 15.73
CA LEU A 93 10.59 -12.31 15.25
C LEU A 93 11.34 -13.07 14.16
N ILE A 94 11.36 -14.40 14.20
CA ILE A 94 11.93 -15.24 13.14
C ILE A 94 11.11 -15.07 11.86
N GLU A 95 9.79 -15.18 11.96
CA GLU A 95 8.87 -14.98 10.83
C GLU A 95 9.02 -13.57 10.24
N ALA A 96 9.15 -12.55 11.10
CA ALA A 96 9.35 -11.17 10.68
C ALA A 96 10.65 -10.98 9.88
N ILE A 97 11.76 -11.63 10.25
CA ILE A 97 13.01 -11.56 9.47
C ILE A 97 12.82 -12.19 8.10
N GLU A 98 12.17 -13.35 8.02
CA GLU A 98 11.94 -14.03 6.74
C GLU A 98 11.05 -13.18 5.84
N HIS A 99 9.92 -12.68 6.37
CA HIS A 99 8.96 -11.87 5.64
C HIS A 99 9.53 -10.54 5.15
N HIS A 100 10.39 -9.90 5.95
CA HIS A 100 10.97 -8.59 5.63
C HIS A 100 12.43 -8.66 5.15
N SER A 101 12.92 -9.84 4.77
CA SER A 101 14.30 -10.04 4.31
C SER A 101 14.64 -9.23 3.05
N ASP A 102 13.69 -9.15 2.11
CA ASP A 102 13.80 -8.43 0.84
C ASP A 102 13.05 -7.09 0.84
N ASP A 103 12.62 -6.57 2.00
CA ASP A 103 11.86 -5.33 2.10
C ASP A 103 12.80 -4.11 2.26
N PRO A 104 12.94 -3.24 1.23
CA PRO A 104 13.83 -2.09 1.31
C PRO A 104 13.33 -0.98 2.25
N ASN A 105 12.06 -1.03 2.68
CA ASN A 105 11.48 -0.01 3.55
C ASN A 105 11.65 -0.35 5.03
N PHE A 106 11.95 -1.61 5.37
CA PHE A 106 12.04 -2.04 6.77
C PHE A 106 13.20 -1.32 7.49
N PRO A 107 12.96 -0.70 8.67
CA PRO A 107 14.00 0.05 9.37
C PRO A 107 15.22 -0.84 9.71
N SER A 108 16.39 -0.49 9.18
CA SER A 108 17.61 -1.29 9.34
C SER A 108 18.09 -1.40 10.80
N GLU A 109 17.83 -0.36 11.61
CA GLU A 109 18.10 -0.35 13.04
C GLU A 109 17.27 -1.40 13.78
N ILE A 110 15.97 -1.50 13.45
CA ILE A 110 15.06 -2.49 14.05
C ILE A 110 15.46 -3.89 13.58
N MET A 111 15.76 -4.09 12.30
CA MET A 111 16.22 -5.38 11.78
C MET A 111 17.51 -5.87 12.46
N THR A 112 18.45 -4.95 12.68
CA THR A 112 19.68 -5.25 13.42
C THR A 112 19.37 -5.61 14.87
N LYS A 113 18.48 -4.87 15.52
CA LYS A 113 18.02 -5.14 16.88
C LYS A 113 17.35 -6.52 16.99
N ILE A 114 16.47 -6.89 16.07
CA ILE A 114 15.82 -8.21 16.05
C ILE A 114 16.85 -9.32 15.91
N LYS A 115 17.82 -9.17 15.00
CA LYS A 115 18.92 -10.14 14.83
C LYS A 115 19.75 -10.30 16.10
N LEU A 116 20.04 -9.21 16.81
CA LEU A 116 20.75 -9.25 18.09
C LEU A 116 19.92 -9.93 19.18
N LEU A 117 18.62 -9.63 19.25
CA LEU A 117 17.70 -10.26 20.20
C LEU A 117 17.62 -11.78 19.97
N LEU A 118 17.62 -12.25 18.72
CA LEU A 118 17.60 -13.69 18.43
C LEU A 118 18.91 -14.42 18.80
N GLN A 119 20.04 -13.71 18.89
CA GLN A 119 21.33 -14.29 19.32
C GLN A 119 21.39 -14.56 20.82
N GLY A 120 20.42 -14.07 21.60
CA GLY A 120 20.31 -14.30 23.03
C GLY A 120 20.80 -13.11 23.88
N PRO A 121 20.65 -13.22 25.22
CA PRO A 121 20.88 -12.12 26.15
C PRO A 121 22.35 -11.66 26.24
N ASP A 122 23.31 -12.52 25.89
CA ASP A 122 24.75 -12.23 25.97
C ASP A 122 25.33 -11.68 24.65
N SER A 123 24.48 -11.29 23.69
CA SER A 123 24.96 -10.80 22.40
C SER A 123 25.72 -9.47 22.54
N PRO A 124 26.95 -9.34 21.99
CA PRO A 124 27.74 -8.12 22.08
C PRO A 124 27.09 -6.99 21.29
N GLY A 125 26.50 -6.03 22.01
CA GLY A 125 25.82 -4.87 21.43
C GLY A 125 24.41 -4.62 21.98
N LEU A 126 23.84 -5.59 22.71
CA LEU A 126 22.54 -5.43 23.34
C LEU A 126 22.67 -4.77 24.72
N VAL A 127 22.43 -3.46 24.81
CA VAL A 127 22.32 -2.74 26.10
C VAL A 127 20.88 -2.86 26.61
N SER A 128 20.46 -4.08 26.95
CA SER A 128 19.11 -4.32 27.48
C SER A 128 19.20 -4.83 28.92
N THR A 129 18.68 -4.04 29.86
CA THR A 129 18.51 -4.45 31.27
C THR A 129 17.48 -5.59 31.41
N ASP A 130 16.51 -5.68 30.50
CA ASP A 130 15.43 -6.68 30.50
C ASP A 130 15.25 -7.32 29.12
N TYR A 131 16.10 -8.31 28.81
CA TYR A 131 16.09 -9.02 27.51
C TYR A 131 14.70 -9.53 27.10
N GLU A 132 13.99 -10.18 28.03
CA GLU A 132 12.67 -10.75 27.76
C GLU A 132 11.63 -9.67 27.44
N PHE A 133 11.74 -8.53 28.11
CA PHE A 133 10.85 -7.40 27.90
C PHE A 133 11.06 -6.75 26.52
N ASP A 134 12.33 -6.50 26.16
CA ASP A 134 12.69 -5.93 24.85
C ASP A 134 12.29 -6.88 23.70
N LEU A 135 12.47 -8.19 23.88
CA LEU A 135 12.05 -9.23 22.94
C LEU A 135 10.53 -9.17 22.69
N LYS A 136 9.72 -9.21 23.76
CA LYS A 136 8.26 -9.17 23.66
C LYS A 136 7.77 -7.84 23.08
N THR A 137 8.46 -6.74 23.36
CA THR A 137 8.09 -5.41 22.84
C THR A 137 8.23 -5.33 21.32
N GLU A 138 9.36 -5.78 20.77
CA GLU A 138 9.56 -5.80 19.31
C GLU A 138 8.57 -6.77 18.64
N ALA A 139 8.41 -7.98 19.20
CA ALA A 139 7.47 -8.97 18.67
C ALA A 139 6.02 -8.46 18.67
N ALA A 140 5.56 -7.88 19.78
CA ALA A 140 4.20 -7.35 19.89
C ALA A 140 3.98 -6.16 18.94
N THR A 141 4.98 -5.30 18.76
CA THR A 141 4.89 -4.16 17.83
C THR A 141 4.76 -4.62 16.38
N ILE A 142 5.49 -5.67 15.99
CA ILE A 142 5.47 -6.18 14.61
C ILE A 142 4.19 -6.96 14.33
N HIS A 143 3.73 -7.77 15.28
CA HIS A 143 2.57 -8.66 15.07
C HIS A 143 1.22 -7.97 15.29
N TYR A 144 1.09 -7.17 16.36
CA TYR A 144 -0.18 -6.52 16.72
C TYR A 144 -0.26 -5.06 16.28
N TYR A 145 0.82 -4.53 15.70
CA TYR A 145 0.82 -3.21 15.12
C TYR A 145 1.62 -3.20 13.81
N SER A 146 2.08 -2.03 13.37
CA SER A 146 2.95 -1.93 12.20
C SER A 146 4.41 -1.78 12.63
N PRO A 147 5.38 -2.46 11.98
CA PRO A 147 6.80 -2.18 12.19
C PRO A 147 7.19 -0.77 11.75
N TYR A 148 6.41 -0.15 10.87
CA TYR A 148 6.64 1.17 10.28
C TYR A 148 6.13 2.30 11.17
N PRO A 149 7.01 3.19 11.67
CA PRO A 149 6.59 4.34 12.48
C PRO A 149 5.58 5.25 11.79
N GLU A 150 5.70 5.42 10.47
CA GLU A 150 4.83 6.28 9.66
C GLU A 150 3.40 5.72 9.65
N VAL A 151 3.25 4.41 9.50
CA VAL A 151 1.94 3.74 9.54
C VAL A 151 1.33 3.87 10.94
N ARG A 152 2.13 3.63 11.98
CA ARG A 152 1.70 3.79 13.37
C ARG A 152 1.27 5.22 13.74
N SER A 153 1.70 6.23 12.99
CA SER A 153 1.30 7.61 13.27
C SER A 153 -0.13 7.93 12.82
N VAL A 154 -0.73 7.09 11.97
CA VAL A 154 -2.03 7.34 11.33
C VAL A 154 -3.03 6.19 11.47
N THR A 155 -2.64 5.06 12.07
CA THR A 155 -3.51 3.91 12.30
C THR A 155 -3.66 3.60 13.79
N THR A 156 -4.61 2.73 14.10
CA THR A 156 -4.77 2.14 15.43
C THR A 156 -4.44 0.65 15.36
N PRO A 157 -3.86 0.04 16.41
CA PRO A 157 -3.54 -1.39 16.45
C PRO A 157 -4.77 -2.27 16.70
N SER A 158 -5.87 -1.70 17.19
CA SER A 158 -7.14 -2.40 17.38
C SER A 158 -8.05 -2.25 16.17
N ASP A 159 -8.72 -3.35 15.82
CA ASP A 159 -9.78 -3.38 14.82
C ASP A 159 -11.07 -3.91 15.45
N ASP A 160 -12.20 -3.21 15.24
CA ASP A 160 -13.53 -3.64 15.67
C ASP A 160 -14.28 -4.30 14.49
N PRO A 161 -14.47 -5.64 14.50
CA PRO A 161 -15.11 -6.36 13.39
C PRO A 161 -16.57 -5.98 13.15
N ASP A 162 -17.26 -5.45 14.16
CA ASP A 162 -18.70 -5.14 14.10
C ASP A 162 -19.00 -3.74 13.52
N THR A 163 -17.96 -2.90 13.39
CA THR A 163 -18.10 -1.57 12.78
C THR A 163 -18.54 -1.70 11.31
N PRO A 164 -19.66 -1.06 10.89
CA PRO A 164 -20.14 -1.15 9.51
C PRO A 164 -19.11 -0.63 8.48
N PHE A 165 -18.85 -1.38 7.42
CA PHE A 165 -17.87 -1.00 6.38
C PHE A 165 -18.40 -1.10 4.94
N GLU A 166 -19.63 -1.60 4.75
CA GLU A 166 -20.28 -1.85 3.45
C GLU A 166 -21.74 -1.34 3.45
N THR A 167 -21.92 -0.03 3.59
CA THR A 167 -23.25 0.56 3.76
C THR A 167 -23.82 1.08 2.46
N ILE A 168 -25.15 0.98 2.27
CA ILE A 168 -25.84 1.49 1.08
C ILE A 168 -25.58 2.98 0.91
N ARG A 169 -25.51 3.73 2.01
CA ARG A 169 -25.20 5.16 1.99
C ARG A 169 -23.77 5.47 1.50
N ALA A 170 -22.78 4.64 1.82
CA ALA A 170 -21.41 4.81 1.34
C ALA A 170 -21.34 4.60 -0.18
N TYR A 171 -22.02 3.59 -0.70
CA TYR A 171 -22.17 3.40 -2.15
C TYR A 171 -22.88 4.56 -2.84
N LEU A 172 -24.00 5.02 -2.28
CA LEU A 172 -24.76 6.13 -2.83
C LEU A 172 -23.92 7.41 -2.87
N LEU A 173 -23.23 7.72 -1.77
CA LEU A 173 -22.33 8.86 -1.69
C LEU A 173 -21.16 8.74 -2.68
N GLY A 174 -20.52 7.58 -2.74
CA GLY A 174 -19.41 7.31 -3.66
C GLY A 174 -19.81 7.46 -5.12
N LEU A 175 -20.95 6.89 -5.52
CA LEU A 175 -21.48 7.00 -6.89
C LEU A 175 -21.88 8.44 -7.23
N MET A 176 -22.51 9.18 -6.32
CA MET A 176 -22.87 10.58 -6.54
C MET A 176 -21.64 11.47 -6.69
N LEU A 177 -20.67 11.34 -5.77
CA LEU A 177 -19.43 12.11 -5.80
C LEU A 177 -18.58 11.77 -7.02
N MET A 178 -18.48 10.49 -7.38
CA MET A 178 -17.76 10.06 -8.58
C MET A 178 -18.45 10.59 -9.84
N GLY A 179 -19.76 10.37 -10.00
CA GLY A 179 -20.52 10.85 -11.15
C GLY A 179 -20.44 12.37 -11.31
N GLY A 180 -20.56 13.12 -10.21
CA GLY A 180 -20.39 14.57 -10.19
C GLY A 180 -18.97 15.01 -10.58
N CYS A 181 -17.94 14.38 -10.01
CA CYS A 181 -16.54 14.65 -10.35
C CYS A 181 -16.26 14.38 -11.83
N THR A 182 -16.70 13.24 -12.35
CA THR A 182 -16.59 12.91 -13.78
C THR A 182 -17.29 13.94 -14.64
N ALA A 183 -18.53 14.32 -14.31
CA ALA A 183 -19.28 15.34 -15.06
C ALA A 183 -18.53 16.69 -15.11
N VAL A 184 -18.03 17.16 -13.96
CA VAL A 184 -17.26 18.41 -13.86
C VAL A 184 -15.96 18.33 -14.65
N ASN A 185 -15.19 17.24 -14.47
CA ASN A 185 -13.92 17.04 -15.17
C ASN A 185 -14.13 16.95 -16.69
N THR A 186 -15.16 16.23 -17.14
CA THR A 186 -15.51 16.15 -18.57
C THR A 186 -15.95 17.50 -19.11
N PHE A 187 -16.78 18.25 -18.37
CA PHE A 187 -17.25 19.58 -18.77
C PHE A 187 -16.11 20.59 -18.94
N PHE A 188 -15.13 20.58 -18.04
CA PHE A 188 -13.97 21.48 -18.10
C PHE A 188 -12.80 20.95 -18.93
N SER A 189 -12.86 19.70 -19.40
CA SER A 189 -11.78 19.10 -20.20
C SER A 189 -11.38 19.89 -21.46
N PRO A 190 -12.26 20.62 -22.17
CA PRO A 190 -11.85 21.42 -23.33
C PRO A 190 -11.10 22.70 -22.96
N ARG A 191 -11.13 23.13 -21.69
CA ARG A 191 -10.48 24.36 -21.24
C ARG A 191 -8.96 24.17 -21.21
N GLN A 192 -8.24 25.22 -21.59
CA GLN A 192 -6.78 25.30 -21.46
C GLN A 192 -6.44 26.52 -20.57
N PRO A 193 -5.82 26.33 -19.39
CA PRO A 193 -5.43 25.07 -18.76
C PRO A 193 -6.64 24.24 -18.29
N ALA A 194 -6.49 22.91 -18.26
CA ALA A 194 -7.54 22.00 -17.82
C ALA A 194 -7.81 22.18 -16.32
N ILE A 195 -9.09 22.33 -15.96
CA ILE A 195 -9.53 22.35 -14.57
C ILE A 195 -10.11 20.97 -14.28
N GLY A 196 -9.57 20.30 -13.28
CA GLY A 196 -10.08 19.03 -12.79
C GLY A 196 -10.11 19.01 -11.27
N ILE A 197 -11.03 18.23 -10.71
CA ILE A 197 -11.07 17.95 -9.28
C ILE A 197 -10.12 16.77 -9.01
N PRO A 198 -9.02 16.99 -8.26
CA PRO A 198 -8.11 15.90 -7.91
C PRO A 198 -8.74 14.97 -6.86
N ALA A 199 -8.31 13.71 -6.83
CA ALA A 199 -8.85 12.70 -5.93
C ALA A 199 -8.80 13.11 -4.44
N LEU A 200 -7.78 13.85 -4.02
CA LEU A 200 -7.62 14.33 -2.65
C LEU A 200 -8.76 15.27 -2.22
N VAL A 201 -9.24 16.13 -3.11
CA VAL A 201 -10.38 17.01 -2.83
C VAL A 201 -11.65 16.18 -2.64
N LEU A 202 -11.83 15.11 -3.43
CA LEU A 202 -12.94 14.20 -3.26
C LEU A 202 -12.87 13.48 -1.92
N GLN A 203 -11.69 12.96 -1.54
CA GLN A 203 -11.46 12.31 -0.26
C GLN A 203 -11.79 13.21 0.93
N LEU A 204 -11.46 14.50 0.84
CA LEU A 204 -11.79 15.49 1.87
C LEU A 204 -13.30 15.76 1.97
N LEU A 205 -14.02 15.73 0.84
CA LEU A 205 -15.47 15.95 0.80
C LEU A 205 -16.28 14.74 1.28
N VAL A 206 -15.75 13.52 1.19
CA VAL A 206 -16.47 12.31 1.62
C VAL A 206 -16.85 12.40 3.10
N ALA A 207 -15.95 12.82 3.99
CA ALA A 207 -16.23 12.90 5.43
C ALA A 207 -17.41 13.84 5.80
N PRO A 208 -17.41 15.14 5.43
CA PRO A 208 -18.52 16.03 5.75
C PRO A 208 -19.83 15.59 5.07
N CYS A 209 -19.77 15.08 3.84
CA CYS A 209 -20.96 14.58 3.16
C CYS A 209 -21.50 13.29 3.81
N GLY A 210 -20.64 12.37 4.25
CA GLY A 210 -21.02 11.15 4.96
C GLY A 210 -21.64 11.44 6.33
N LEU A 211 -21.04 12.37 7.08
CA LEU A 211 -21.59 12.88 8.34
C LEU A 211 -22.95 13.57 8.16
N PHE A 212 -23.15 14.28 7.06
CA PHE A 212 -24.44 14.89 6.71
C PHE A 212 -25.48 13.82 6.36
N LEU A 213 -25.09 12.84 5.54
CA LEU A 213 -25.95 11.75 5.10
C LEU A 213 -26.38 10.86 6.27
N ALA A 214 -25.49 10.59 7.23
CA ALA A 214 -25.78 9.87 8.46
C ALA A 214 -26.83 10.59 9.34
N ARG A 215 -26.94 11.92 9.25
CA ARG A 215 -27.95 12.70 9.98
C ARG A 215 -29.31 12.77 9.27
N ILE A 216 -29.32 12.67 7.95
CA ILE A 216 -30.53 12.88 7.14
C ILE A 216 -31.23 11.58 6.78
N LEU A 217 -30.48 10.52 6.51
CA LEU A 217 -31.08 9.26 6.08
C LEU A 217 -31.85 8.60 7.23
N PRO A 218 -33.08 8.12 7.02
CA PRO A 218 -33.77 7.29 7.99
C PRO A 218 -33.10 5.90 8.10
N ASP A 219 -33.17 5.26 9.27
CA ASP A 219 -32.77 3.85 9.48
C ASP A 219 -33.83 2.90 8.91
N TRP A 220 -34.14 3.06 7.62
CA TRP A 220 -34.98 2.15 6.87
C TRP A 220 -34.12 1.05 6.28
N GLY A 221 -34.57 -0.20 6.36
CA GLY A 221 -33.80 -1.33 5.87
C GLY A 221 -34.68 -2.54 5.54
N VAL A 222 -34.15 -3.42 4.70
CA VAL A 222 -34.82 -4.66 4.28
C VAL A 222 -33.96 -5.84 4.72
N THR A 223 -34.60 -6.87 5.26
CA THR A 223 -33.92 -8.12 5.62
C THR A 223 -33.94 -9.05 4.41
N ILE A 224 -32.76 -9.34 3.87
CA ILE A 224 -32.59 -10.25 2.72
C ILE A 224 -31.70 -11.41 3.18
N TYR A 225 -32.15 -12.65 2.96
CA TYR A 225 -31.44 -13.87 3.36
C TYR A 225 -30.98 -13.91 4.83
N GLY A 226 -31.76 -13.29 5.73
CA GLY A 226 -31.46 -13.25 7.17
C GLY A 226 -30.56 -12.08 7.62
N THR A 227 -29.99 -11.31 6.69
CA THR A 227 -29.18 -10.13 7.00
C THR A 227 -29.99 -8.84 6.80
N ARG A 228 -29.99 -7.94 7.80
CA ARG A 228 -30.65 -6.63 7.70
C ARG A 228 -29.76 -5.65 6.95
N HIS A 229 -30.19 -5.21 5.78
CA HIS A 229 -29.52 -4.15 5.02
C HIS A 229 -30.20 -2.82 5.31
N SER A 230 -29.59 -1.99 6.16
CA SER A 230 -30.08 -0.64 6.47
C SER A 230 -29.45 0.43 5.58
N LEU A 231 -30.25 1.45 5.27
CA LEU A 231 -29.82 2.69 4.64
C LEU A 231 -28.96 3.54 5.58
N ASN A 232 -29.21 3.48 6.89
CA ASN A 232 -28.49 4.23 7.92
C ASN A 232 -28.21 3.32 9.14
N PRO A 233 -27.19 2.44 9.07
CA PRO A 233 -26.92 1.46 10.11
C PRO A 233 -26.33 2.04 11.41
N GLY A 234 -25.89 3.30 11.42
CA GLY A 234 -25.28 3.92 12.60
C GLY A 234 -24.53 5.21 12.28
N PRO A 235 -23.73 5.75 13.23
CA PRO A 235 -22.88 6.92 12.98
C PRO A 235 -21.91 6.70 11.81
N TRP A 236 -21.54 7.78 11.12
CA TRP A 236 -20.52 7.72 10.07
C TRP A 236 -19.17 7.35 10.68
N ASN A 237 -18.45 6.40 10.08
CA ASN A 237 -17.17 5.91 10.58
C ASN A 237 -16.08 5.92 9.49
N TYR A 238 -14.83 5.74 9.91
CA TYR A 238 -13.66 5.78 9.03
C TYR A 238 -13.59 4.59 8.05
N LYS A 239 -14.20 3.45 8.39
CA LYS A 239 -14.29 2.28 7.50
C LYS A 239 -15.23 2.55 6.34
N GLU A 240 -16.38 3.20 6.57
CA GLU A 240 -17.31 3.62 5.51
C GLU A 240 -16.72 4.68 4.56
N GLN A 241 -15.78 5.48 5.04
CA GLN A 241 -15.09 6.49 4.22
C GLN A 241 -14.06 5.88 3.25
N ARG A 242 -13.56 4.68 3.54
CA ARG A 242 -12.61 3.97 2.68
C ARG A 242 -13.36 2.84 1.98
N LEU A 243 -13.73 3.07 0.72
CA LEU A 243 -14.44 2.04 -0.04
C LEU A 243 -13.61 0.74 -0.11
N PRO A 244 -14.27 -0.43 -0.02
CA PRO A 244 -13.66 -1.75 0.13
C PRO A 244 -12.81 -2.27 -1.03
N GLN A 245 -12.63 -1.49 -2.08
CA GLN A 245 -11.94 -1.87 -3.32
C GLN A 245 -10.45 -2.26 -3.13
N TYR A 246 -9.92 -2.22 -1.90
CA TYR A 246 -8.50 -2.47 -1.59
C TYR A 246 -8.24 -3.44 -0.41
N PHE A 247 -9.23 -4.19 0.09
CA PHE A 247 -9.08 -5.09 1.26
C PHE A 247 -8.44 -6.46 0.95
N GLY A 248 -7.33 -6.51 0.21
CA GLY A 248 -6.57 -7.76 0.06
C GLY A 248 -7.38 -8.93 -0.53
N ASN A 249 -8.28 -8.62 -1.47
CA ASN A 249 -9.17 -9.58 -2.09
C ASN A 249 -8.37 -10.62 -2.91
N THR A 250 -8.18 -11.80 -2.35
CA THR A 250 -7.45 -12.92 -2.98
C THR A 250 -8.16 -13.50 -4.22
N TRP A 251 -9.42 -13.14 -4.45
CA TRP A 251 -10.19 -13.54 -5.63
C TRP A 251 -9.90 -12.67 -6.86
N VAL A 252 -9.29 -11.50 -6.69
CA VAL A 252 -8.78 -10.66 -7.79
C VAL A 252 -7.50 -11.29 -8.30
N THR A 253 -7.69 -12.36 -9.08
CA THR A 253 -6.61 -13.09 -9.72
C THR A 253 -6.26 -12.45 -11.07
N PHE A 254 -5.08 -12.74 -11.60
CA PHE A 254 -4.63 -12.26 -12.91
C PHE A 254 -5.68 -12.43 -14.04
N GLY A 255 -6.40 -13.57 -14.04
CA GLY A 255 -7.46 -13.82 -15.02
C GLY A 255 -8.65 -12.87 -14.85
N TYR A 256 -9.04 -12.57 -13.61
CA TYR A 256 -10.10 -11.61 -13.32
C TYR A 256 -9.72 -10.21 -13.79
N GLU A 257 -8.47 -9.78 -13.55
CA GLU A 257 -7.99 -8.47 -14.00
C GLU A 257 -8.03 -8.31 -15.52
N ILE A 258 -7.63 -9.34 -16.27
CA ILE A 258 -7.72 -9.32 -17.74
C ILE A 258 -9.17 -9.19 -18.20
N VAL A 259 -10.07 -10.00 -17.65
CA VAL A 259 -11.49 -9.98 -18.05
C VAL A 259 -12.14 -8.66 -17.66
N LEU A 260 -11.82 -8.12 -16.50
CA LEU A 260 -12.29 -6.81 -16.05
C LEU A 260 -11.77 -5.70 -16.98
N ALA A 261 -10.48 -5.71 -17.32
CA ALA A 261 -9.88 -4.76 -18.23
C ALA A 261 -10.55 -4.82 -19.61
N LEU A 262 -10.71 -6.01 -20.19
CA LEU A 262 -11.40 -6.20 -21.47
C LEU A 262 -12.85 -5.70 -21.41
N SER A 263 -13.56 -6.00 -20.33
CA SER A 263 -14.96 -5.57 -20.14
C SER A 263 -15.08 -4.05 -20.12
N VAL A 264 -14.22 -3.36 -19.34
CA VAL A 264 -14.21 -1.89 -19.25
C VAL A 264 -13.84 -1.27 -20.61
N GLN A 265 -12.88 -1.83 -21.33
CA GLN A 265 -12.48 -1.33 -22.65
C GLN A 265 -13.56 -1.53 -23.71
N PHE A 266 -14.17 -2.72 -23.79
CA PHE A 266 -15.26 -2.97 -24.73
C PHE A 266 -16.48 -2.11 -24.42
N PHE A 267 -16.80 -1.89 -23.15
CA PHE A 267 -17.84 -0.96 -22.74
C PHE A 267 -17.55 0.46 -23.25
N GLY A 268 -16.33 0.97 -23.01
CA GLY A 268 -15.92 2.30 -23.47
C GLY A 268 -15.96 2.46 -25.00
N LEU A 269 -15.37 1.51 -25.74
CA LEU A 269 -15.34 1.54 -27.21
C LEU A 269 -16.75 1.39 -27.81
N GLY A 270 -17.59 0.52 -27.24
CA GLY A 270 -18.98 0.35 -27.64
C GLY A 270 -19.79 1.62 -27.44
N PHE A 271 -19.64 2.27 -26.28
CA PHE A 271 -20.32 3.52 -25.96
C PHE A 271 -19.86 4.67 -26.86
N ALA A 272 -18.57 4.77 -27.17
CA ALA A 272 -18.03 5.73 -28.13
C ALA A 272 -18.63 5.54 -29.54
N GLY A 273 -18.82 4.28 -29.97
CA GLY A 273 -19.49 3.95 -31.22
C GLY A 273 -20.94 4.42 -31.27
N LEU A 274 -21.71 4.18 -30.19
CA LEU A 274 -23.11 4.62 -30.07
C LEU A 274 -23.24 6.15 -30.06
N LEU A 275 -22.33 6.84 -29.35
CA LEU A 275 -22.34 8.30 -29.25
C LEU A 275 -21.70 9.02 -30.44
N ARG A 276 -21.14 8.29 -31.42
CA ARG A 276 -20.52 8.86 -32.63
C ARG A 276 -21.40 9.90 -33.32
N ARG A 277 -22.72 9.70 -33.34
CA ARG A 277 -23.66 10.63 -33.98
C ARG A 277 -23.63 12.03 -33.36
N PHE A 278 -23.44 12.11 -32.04
CA PHE A 278 -23.46 13.35 -31.29
C PHE A 278 -22.07 13.95 -31.09
N VAL A 279 -21.03 13.11 -31.06
CA VAL A 279 -19.67 13.56 -30.75
C VAL A 279 -18.85 13.83 -32.02
N ILE A 280 -19.03 13.05 -33.09
CA ILE A 280 -18.11 13.07 -34.25
C ILE A 280 -18.73 13.73 -35.48
N TYR A 281 -20.01 13.49 -35.79
CA TYR A 281 -20.62 14.06 -37.01
C TYR A 281 -20.92 15.57 -36.97
N PRO A 282 -21.16 16.24 -35.82
CA PRO A 282 -21.38 17.68 -35.81
C PRO A 282 -20.12 18.45 -36.20
N VAL A 283 -20.23 19.32 -37.21
CA VAL A 283 -19.11 20.12 -37.75
C VAL A 283 -18.56 21.14 -36.73
N THR A 284 -19.33 21.44 -35.69
CA THR A 284 -18.98 22.37 -34.62
C THR A 284 -18.11 21.75 -33.52
N ALA A 285 -17.98 20.42 -33.47
CA ALA A 285 -17.21 19.71 -32.45
C ALA A 285 -15.79 19.42 -32.98
N ILE A 286 -14.80 20.18 -32.49
CA ILE A 286 -13.38 19.92 -32.77
C ILE A 286 -12.72 19.49 -31.46
N PHE A 287 -11.91 18.43 -31.51
CA PHE A 287 -11.13 17.93 -30.39
C PHE A 287 -9.63 18.14 -30.67
N PRO A 288 -9.04 19.30 -30.35
CA PRO A 288 -7.67 19.63 -30.74
C PRO A 288 -6.63 18.60 -30.28
N GLN A 289 -6.85 18.01 -29.10
CA GLN A 289 -5.95 17.04 -28.50
C GLN A 289 -5.81 15.73 -29.30
N VAL A 290 -6.83 15.35 -30.08
CA VAL A 290 -6.77 14.11 -30.88
C VAL A 290 -6.27 14.34 -32.31
N LEU A 291 -6.15 15.61 -32.74
CA LEU A 291 -5.74 15.94 -34.10
C LEU A 291 -4.32 15.45 -34.45
N PRO A 292 -3.29 15.57 -33.57
CA PRO A 292 -1.96 15.04 -33.86
C PRO A 292 -1.96 13.52 -34.07
N ALA A 293 -2.68 12.78 -33.21
CA ALA A 293 -2.80 11.33 -33.32
C ALA A 293 -3.55 10.92 -34.59
N LEU A 294 -4.63 11.63 -34.94
CA LEU A 294 -5.38 11.39 -36.17
C LEU A 294 -4.53 11.70 -37.42
N ALA A 295 -3.76 12.78 -37.41
CA ALA A 295 -2.85 13.15 -38.50
C ALA A 295 -1.77 12.08 -38.70
N LEU A 296 -1.20 11.56 -37.60
CA LEU A 296 -0.24 10.46 -37.63
C LEU A 296 -0.86 9.18 -38.21
N ASN A 297 -2.00 8.74 -37.68
CA ASN A 297 -2.68 7.53 -38.17
C ASN A 297 -3.03 7.66 -39.66
N ARG A 298 -3.48 8.85 -40.08
CA ARG A 298 -3.77 9.16 -41.47
C ARG A 298 -2.51 9.10 -42.34
N ALA A 299 -1.37 9.58 -41.85
CA ALA A 299 -0.09 9.52 -42.55
C ALA A 299 0.45 8.10 -42.71
N LEU A 300 0.16 7.20 -41.77
CA LEU A 300 0.62 5.80 -41.81
C LEU A 300 -0.25 4.90 -42.70
N VAL A 301 -1.57 5.15 -42.76
CA VAL A 301 -2.52 4.24 -43.41
C VAL A 301 -2.89 4.65 -44.83
N LEU A 302 -2.98 5.95 -45.11
CA LEU A 302 -3.41 6.39 -46.45
C LEU A 302 -2.30 6.21 -47.49
N PRO A 303 -2.64 5.74 -48.70
CA PRO A 303 -1.67 5.63 -49.78
C PRO A 303 -1.12 7.01 -50.16
N GLU A 304 0.20 7.08 -50.34
CA GLU A 304 0.88 8.33 -50.66
C GLU A 304 0.79 8.68 -52.14
N ASN A 305 0.54 9.97 -52.43
CA ASN A 305 0.73 10.53 -53.76
C ASN A 305 2.23 10.67 -54.04
N LYS A 306 2.79 9.78 -54.88
CA LYS A 306 4.22 9.75 -55.23
C LYS A 306 4.74 11.00 -55.95
N SER A 307 3.85 11.90 -56.37
CA SER A 307 4.14 13.13 -57.12
C SER A 307 4.04 14.42 -56.29
N GLU A 308 3.71 14.35 -54.99
CA GLU A 308 3.65 15.56 -54.14
C GLU A 308 5.07 16.05 -53.79
N VAL A 309 5.47 17.18 -54.39
CA VAL A 309 6.69 17.90 -54.00
C VAL A 309 6.30 18.97 -52.99
N VAL A 310 6.58 18.72 -51.71
CA VAL A 310 6.31 19.67 -50.63
C VAL A 310 7.53 20.57 -50.45
N ASN A 311 7.39 21.86 -50.76
CA ASN A 311 8.41 22.88 -50.51
C ASN A 311 9.82 22.55 -51.09
N ARG A 312 9.88 22.01 -52.31
CA ARG A 312 11.09 21.49 -53.00
C ARG A 312 11.67 20.17 -52.46
N TRP A 313 11.07 19.57 -51.44
CA TRP A 313 11.46 18.25 -50.92
C TRP A 313 10.56 17.15 -51.50
N LYS A 314 11.16 15.99 -51.81
CA LYS A 314 10.46 14.77 -52.30
C LYS A 314 10.36 13.69 -51.21
N LEU A 315 10.36 14.08 -49.93
CA LEU A 315 10.34 13.11 -48.83
C LEU A 315 8.91 12.61 -48.59
N SER A 316 8.74 11.29 -48.63
CA SER A 316 7.50 10.59 -48.29
C SER A 316 7.13 10.84 -46.82
N ARG A 317 5.82 10.87 -46.52
CA ARG A 317 5.29 11.11 -45.16
C ARG A 317 5.74 9.98 -44.21
N TYR A 318 5.73 8.74 -44.69
CA TYR A 318 6.23 7.59 -43.95
C TYR A 318 7.74 7.69 -43.68
N LYS A 319 8.54 8.11 -44.66
CA LYS A 319 9.99 8.30 -44.48
C LYS A 319 10.31 9.42 -43.48
N MET A 320 9.55 10.51 -43.52
CA MET A 320 9.69 11.60 -42.55
C MET A 320 9.32 11.12 -41.13
N PHE A 321 8.22 10.37 -40.99
CA PHE A 321 7.82 9.78 -39.70
C PHE A 321 8.91 8.91 -39.10
N ILE A 322 9.46 7.95 -39.87
CA ILE A 322 10.54 7.07 -39.40
C ILE A 322 11.80 7.88 -39.05
N ALA A 323 12.16 8.89 -39.86
CA ALA A 323 13.29 9.75 -39.57
C ALA A 323 13.09 10.51 -38.24
N CYS A 324 11.92 11.12 -38.02
CA CYS A 324 11.60 11.78 -36.76
C CYS A 324 11.56 10.81 -35.58
N ALA A 325 11.04 9.59 -35.77
CA ALA A 325 11.01 8.56 -34.74
C ALA A 325 12.42 8.13 -34.32
N VAL A 326 13.33 7.92 -35.29
CA VAL A 326 14.74 7.59 -35.01
C VAL A 326 15.46 8.76 -34.34
N VAL A 327 15.22 10.00 -34.78
CA VAL A 327 15.80 11.20 -34.15
C VAL A 327 15.31 11.35 -32.71
N MET A 328 14.00 11.20 -32.46
CA MET A 328 13.44 11.25 -31.10
C MET A 328 13.94 10.10 -30.24
N PHE A 329 14.04 8.88 -30.79
CA PHE A 329 14.63 7.75 -30.10
C PHE A 329 16.07 8.05 -29.68
N ALA A 330 16.92 8.53 -30.60
CA ALA A 330 18.30 8.89 -30.27
C ALA A 330 18.36 10.05 -29.26
N TRP A 331 17.50 11.06 -29.40
CA TRP A 331 17.41 12.20 -28.49
C TRP A 331 17.08 11.79 -27.06
N PHE A 332 16.18 10.82 -26.86
CA PHE A 332 15.86 10.32 -25.52
C PHE A 332 16.80 9.22 -25.03
N TRP A 333 17.27 8.34 -25.90
CA TRP A 333 18.08 7.18 -25.53
C TRP A 333 19.52 7.56 -25.16
N VAL A 334 20.14 8.48 -25.92
CA VAL A 334 21.54 8.88 -25.70
C VAL A 334 21.76 9.51 -24.31
N PRO A 335 21.01 10.54 -23.87
CA PRO A 335 21.25 11.17 -22.58
C PRO A 335 20.72 10.36 -21.39
N ASN A 336 19.75 9.44 -21.59
CA ASN A 336 19.17 8.69 -20.46
C ASN A 336 19.84 7.31 -20.25
N TYR A 337 20.40 6.71 -21.28
CA TYR A 337 20.97 5.36 -21.22
C TYR A 337 22.46 5.31 -21.57
N LEU A 338 22.85 5.89 -22.72
CA LEU A 338 24.22 5.75 -23.22
C LEU A 338 25.22 6.66 -22.50
N PHE A 339 24.84 7.91 -22.21
CA PHE A 339 25.71 8.89 -21.57
C PHE A 339 24.93 9.82 -20.64
N GLN A 340 24.66 9.31 -19.43
CA GLN A 340 23.84 9.96 -18.40
C GLN A 340 24.37 11.33 -17.94
N ALA A 341 25.66 11.60 -18.10
CA ALA A 341 26.26 12.90 -17.78
C ALA A 341 25.69 14.06 -18.62
N LEU A 342 25.15 13.80 -19.82
CA LEU A 342 24.47 14.82 -20.64
C LEU A 342 23.14 15.27 -20.05
N ARG A 343 22.49 14.43 -19.22
CA ARG A 343 21.27 14.83 -18.51
C ARG A 343 21.53 15.97 -17.53
N SER A 344 22.72 16.02 -16.93
CA SER A 344 23.13 17.06 -15.96
C SER A 344 23.22 18.46 -16.58
N PHE A 345 23.32 18.56 -17.91
CA PHE A 345 23.34 19.82 -18.66
C PHE A 345 21.96 20.27 -19.15
N ASN A 346 20.89 19.52 -18.86
CA ASN A 346 19.54 19.88 -19.24
C ASN A 346 19.06 21.03 -18.32
N TRP A 347 19.24 22.27 -18.77
CA TRP A 347 18.87 23.47 -18.03
C TRP A 347 17.34 23.61 -17.93
N MET A 348 16.86 23.76 -16.68
CA MET A 348 15.48 23.88 -16.20
C MET A 348 14.57 22.65 -16.44
N THR A 349 14.64 21.70 -15.51
CA THR A 349 13.43 21.13 -14.88
C THR A 349 13.35 21.63 -13.46
#